data_AF-A0A661D5C8-F1
#
_entry.id   AF-A0A661D5C8-F1
#
_cell.length_a   1.000
_cell.length_b   1.000
_cell.length_c   1.000
_cell.angle_alpha   90.00
_cell.angle_beta   90.00
_cell.angle_gamma   90.00
#
_symmetry.space_group_name_H-M   'P 1'
#
loop_
_entity.id
_entity.type
_entity.pdbx_description
1 polymer ?
#
loop_
_entity_poly.entity_id
_entity_poly.type
_entity_poly.pdbx_seq_one_letter_code
_entity_poly.pdbx_strand_id
1 'polypeptide(L)'
;PSYFAIMTHADQRELRQEFYTAYCTRASEQGPDAGKWDNTDNMERIMCLRQELAQLLGFNNYAEYSLATKMADSAEEVIGFLQQLSEKSKAVAEQDIAQLRAFAAEHLTIDDLQAWDLNYAAEKLRIHQYDLSQETLKPYFPENQVIEGLFAIVKQLYKIDITAVSGVETWHPDVRFYEIKDAQGLIRGQFYLDLYARPHKRGGAWMDECIVRHADKGVVQIPVAYLTCNLTAPLGDQPALFAHDEVNTLFHEFGHGLQHMLTQVDYSAVSGINGVPWDAVELPSQFMENWCWEQESLNLIARHYQSGEVLPDEIFAKMNAAKNFQSGMQMLRQIELALFDFNLHIHYQCTEQAQVQKMLDETRQQISVFIPPEFNRFQHAFSHIFSGGYAAGYYSYKWAEVLSADAFSLFEEKGIFDRHSGEKFLHNILETGGVEEPMEVYVRFRGRKPTIDALLKHSGIVSDKSAYKEGKK
;
A
#
# COMPACT_ATOMS: atom_id res chain seq x y z
N PRO A 1 -0.32 -4.67 -15.74
CA PRO A 1 0.96 -4.74 -16.48
C PRO A 1 0.96 -3.96 -17.81
N SER A 2 0.13 -4.33 -18.80
CA SER A 2 0.17 -3.71 -20.14
C SER A 2 -0.15 -2.21 -20.15
N TYR A 3 -1.19 -1.77 -19.44
CA TYR A 3 -1.57 -0.35 -19.36
C TYR A 3 -0.41 0.54 -18.90
N PHE A 4 0.20 0.23 -17.75
CA PHE A 4 1.31 1.01 -17.22
C PHE A 4 2.53 1.02 -18.15
N ALA A 5 2.88 -0.11 -18.78
CA ALA A 5 3.99 -0.14 -19.73
C ALA A 5 3.78 0.85 -20.90
N ILE A 6 2.56 0.93 -21.43
CA ILE A 6 2.22 1.86 -22.52
C ILE A 6 2.23 3.30 -22.01
N MET A 7 1.55 3.58 -20.89
CA MET A 7 1.47 4.93 -20.34
C MET A 7 2.82 5.51 -19.92
N THR A 8 3.77 4.65 -19.54
CA THR A 8 5.10 5.05 -19.07
C THR A 8 6.12 5.14 -20.20
N HIS A 9 6.07 4.25 -21.21
CA HIS A 9 7.16 4.11 -22.18
C HIS A 9 6.79 4.37 -23.65
N ALA A 10 5.50 4.38 -24.02
CA ALA A 10 5.14 4.58 -25.42
C ALA A 10 5.43 6.03 -25.84
N ASP A 11 6.36 6.24 -26.79
CA ASP A 11 6.69 7.58 -27.29
C ASP A 11 5.53 8.20 -28.08
N GLN A 12 4.66 7.39 -28.68
CA GLN A 12 3.45 7.84 -29.40
C GLN A 12 2.40 8.41 -28.45
N ARG A 13 2.21 9.74 -28.48
CA ARG A 13 1.27 10.46 -27.58
C ARG A 13 -0.18 10.06 -27.81
N GLU A 14 -0.57 9.86 -29.06
CA GLU A 14 -1.93 9.46 -29.46
C GLU A 14 -2.28 8.08 -28.89
N LEU A 15 -1.32 7.14 -28.90
CA LEU A 15 -1.49 5.82 -28.30
C LEU A 15 -1.70 5.93 -26.79
N ARG A 16 -0.92 6.78 -26.10
CA ARG A 16 -1.12 7.03 -24.67
C ARG A 16 -2.49 7.63 -24.39
N GLN A 17 -2.95 8.58 -25.22
CA GLN A 17 -4.27 9.18 -25.08
C GLN A 17 -5.39 8.14 -25.27
N GLU A 18 -5.31 7.30 -26.31
CA GLU A 18 -6.28 6.24 -26.57
C GLU A 18 -6.37 5.26 -25.39
N PHE A 19 -5.22 4.79 -24.90
CA PHE A 19 -5.17 3.86 -23.76
C PHE A 19 -5.67 4.51 -22.46
N TYR A 20 -5.29 5.76 -22.20
CA TYR A 20 -5.78 6.51 -21.04
C TYR A 20 -7.29 6.67 -21.07
N THR A 21 -7.83 7.13 -22.20
CA THR A 21 -9.28 7.31 -22.38
C THR A 21 -10.01 5.99 -22.19
N ALA A 22 -9.58 4.92 -22.85
CA ALA A 22 -10.19 3.60 -22.68
C ALA A 22 -10.13 3.10 -21.23
N TYR A 23 -9.00 3.30 -20.53
CA TYR A 23 -8.82 2.80 -19.16
C TYR A 23 -9.66 3.56 -18.12
N CYS A 24 -9.72 4.89 -18.22
CA CYS A 24 -10.43 5.74 -17.26
C CYS A 24 -11.94 5.88 -17.53
N THR A 25 -12.43 5.30 -18.62
CA THR A 25 -13.87 5.24 -18.98
C THR A 25 -14.43 3.82 -18.93
N ARG A 26 -13.68 2.87 -18.34
CA ARG A 26 -14.18 1.50 -18.18
C ARG A 26 -15.46 1.50 -17.34
N ALA A 27 -16.42 0.67 -17.78
CA ALA A 27 -17.67 0.45 -17.08
C ALA A 27 -18.48 1.74 -16.85
N SER A 28 -18.45 2.69 -17.79
CA SER A 28 -19.21 3.94 -17.72
C SER A 28 -20.01 4.23 -18.98
N GLU A 29 -20.67 5.38 -19.01
CA GLU A 29 -21.41 5.93 -20.15
C GLU A 29 -20.50 6.57 -21.22
N GLN A 30 -19.17 6.54 -21.03
CA GLN A 30 -18.17 7.16 -21.89
C GLN A 30 -17.22 6.12 -22.49
N GLY A 31 -16.47 6.52 -23.52
CA GLY A 31 -15.38 5.71 -24.08
C GLY A 31 -15.82 4.62 -25.07
N PRO A 32 -14.90 3.69 -25.42
CA PRO A 32 -15.12 2.74 -26.52
C PRO A 32 -16.21 1.68 -26.22
N ASP A 33 -16.49 1.42 -24.95
CA ASP A 33 -17.51 0.45 -24.49
C ASP A 33 -18.68 1.13 -23.76
N ALA A 34 -18.94 2.41 -24.08
CA ALA A 34 -19.97 3.23 -23.44
C ALA A 34 -21.32 2.50 -23.33
N GLY A 35 -21.88 2.48 -22.11
CA GLY A 35 -23.21 1.92 -21.83
C GLY A 35 -23.30 0.39 -21.80
N LYS A 36 -22.24 -0.34 -22.16
CA LYS A 36 -22.28 -1.82 -22.24
C LYS A 36 -22.19 -2.50 -20.88
N TRP A 37 -21.38 -1.95 -19.99
CA TRP A 37 -21.14 -2.44 -18.63
C TRP A 37 -21.16 -1.29 -17.61
N ASP A 38 -22.05 -0.33 -17.83
CA ASP A 38 -22.11 0.90 -17.06
C ASP A 38 -22.47 0.63 -15.59
N ASN A 39 -21.60 1.07 -14.67
CA ASN A 39 -21.76 0.94 -13.24
C ASN A 39 -22.54 2.10 -12.58
N THR A 40 -22.98 3.11 -13.34
CA THR A 40 -23.68 4.29 -12.81
C THR A 40 -24.85 3.89 -11.90
N ASP A 41 -25.79 3.09 -12.41
CA ASP A 41 -26.98 2.67 -11.64
C ASP A 41 -26.62 1.79 -10.43
N ASN A 42 -25.58 0.96 -10.56
CA ASN A 42 -25.09 0.13 -9.46
C ASN A 42 -24.54 0.99 -8.32
N MET A 43 -23.72 1.99 -8.63
CA MET A 43 -23.13 2.89 -7.63
C MET A 43 -24.21 3.67 -6.89
N GLU A 44 -25.16 4.28 -7.62
CA GLU A 44 -26.27 5.05 -7.02
C GLU A 44 -27.12 4.13 -6.11
N ARG A 45 -27.43 2.90 -6.57
CA ARG A 45 -28.17 1.92 -5.76
C ARG A 45 -27.41 1.50 -4.51
N ILE A 46 -26.09 1.26 -4.61
CA ILE A 46 -25.23 0.91 -3.48
C ILE A 46 -25.24 2.03 -2.45
N MET A 47 -25.08 3.28 -2.88
CA MET A 47 -25.07 4.43 -1.96
C MET A 47 -26.40 4.54 -1.21
N CYS A 48 -27.51 4.33 -1.90
CA CYS A 48 -28.82 4.34 -1.25
C CYS A 48 -29.03 3.21 -0.25
N LEU A 49 -28.63 1.99 -0.60
CA LEU A 49 -28.74 0.85 0.31
C LEU A 49 -27.85 1.01 1.54
N ARG A 50 -26.67 1.63 1.39
CA ARG A 50 -25.78 1.96 2.51
C ARG A 50 -26.37 3.00 3.45
N GLN A 51 -26.99 4.04 2.90
CA GLN A 51 -27.71 5.03 3.69
C GLN A 51 -28.87 4.38 4.47
N GLU A 52 -29.68 3.56 3.81
CA GLU A 52 -30.77 2.81 4.45
C GLU A 52 -30.27 1.88 5.55
N LEU A 53 -29.19 1.12 5.30
CA LEU A 53 -28.57 0.24 6.28
C LEU A 53 -28.12 0.98 7.53
N ALA A 54 -27.43 2.11 7.36
CA ALA A 54 -26.95 2.92 8.49
C ALA A 54 -28.13 3.42 9.35
N GLN A 55 -29.18 3.93 8.71
CA GLN A 55 -30.38 4.41 9.40
C GLN A 55 -31.13 3.30 10.14
N LEU A 56 -31.24 2.11 9.55
CA LEU A 56 -31.86 0.95 10.20
C LEU A 56 -31.12 0.51 11.47
N LEU A 57 -29.80 0.71 11.51
CA LEU A 57 -28.95 0.40 12.66
C LEU A 57 -28.80 1.57 13.64
N GLY A 58 -29.45 2.72 13.38
CA GLY A 58 -29.46 3.87 14.27
C GLY A 58 -28.28 4.85 14.11
N PHE A 59 -27.50 4.71 13.03
CA PHE A 59 -26.44 5.67 12.67
C PHE A 59 -26.98 6.78 11.77
N ASN A 60 -26.36 7.96 11.78
CA ASN A 60 -26.80 9.09 10.94
C ASN A 60 -26.43 8.89 9.47
N ASN A 61 -25.30 8.22 9.20
CA ASN A 61 -24.75 7.99 7.87
C ASN A 61 -23.90 6.71 7.85
N TYR A 62 -23.49 6.28 6.65
CA TYR A 62 -22.73 5.04 6.50
C TYR A 62 -21.29 5.15 7.01
N ALA A 63 -20.70 6.35 7.03
CA ALA A 63 -19.36 6.52 7.58
C ALA A 63 -19.31 6.25 9.09
N GLU A 64 -20.30 6.74 9.85
CA GLU A 64 -20.43 6.40 11.28
C GLU A 64 -20.61 4.89 11.51
N TYR A 65 -21.45 4.23 10.71
CA TYR A 65 -21.60 2.77 10.76
C TYR A 65 -20.28 2.05 10.48
N SER A 66 -19.54 2.52 9.46
CA SER A 66 -18.26 1.94 9.04
C SER A 66 -17.17 2.12 10.11
N LEU A 67 -17.18 3.24 10.82
CA LEU A 67 -16.21 3.55 11.88
C LEU A 67 -16.45 2.78 13.18
N ALA A 68 -17.67 2.27 13.42
CA ALA A 68 -18.02 1.58 14.66
C ALA A 68 -17.14 0.35 14.99
N THR A 69 -16.41 -0.19 14.01
CA THR A 69 -15.46 -1.29 14.17
C THR A 69 -14.03 -0.92 13.75
N LYS A 70 -13.73 0.37 13.62
CA LYS A 70 -12.43 0.91 13.21
C LYS A 70 -11.72 1.60 14.39
N MET A 71 -10.44 1.92 14.21
CA MET A 71 -9.60 2.60 15.21
C MET A 71 -9.87 4.11 15.27
N ALA A 72 -10.27 4.74 14.18
CA ALA A 72 -10.70 6.14 14.19
C ALA A 72 -12.05 6.29 14.89
N ASP A 73 -12.14 7.28 15.80
CA ASP A 73 -13.27 7.45 16.71
C ASP A 73 -14.46 8.16 16.05
N SER A 74 -14.23 9.01 15.04
CA SER A 74 -15.28 9.78 14.39
C SER A 74 -14.96 10.22 12.95
N ALA A 75 -16.01 10.61 12.23
CA ALA A 75 -15.89 11.10 10.87
C ALA A 75 -15.06 12.40 10.79
N GLU A 76 -15.23 13.27 11.78
CA GLU A 76 -14.48 14.52 11.92
C GLU A 76 -12.99 14.26 12.14
N GLU A 77 -12.63 13.23 12.92
CA GLU A 77 -11.24 12.84 13.13
C GLU A 77 -10.58 12.42 11.81
N VAL A 78 -11.24 11.57 11.03
CA VAL A 78 -10.74 11.11 9.72
C VAL A 78 -10.58 12.28 8.74
N ILE A 79 -11.59 13.15 8.64
CA ILE A 79 -11.52 14.33 7.76
C ILE A 79 -10.40 15.27 8.19
N GLY A 80 -10.30 15.56 9.49
CA GLY A 80 -9.25 16.42 10.03
C GLY A 80 -7.84 15.87 9.79
N PHE A 81 -7.67 14.56 9.95
CA PHE A 81 -6.44 13.84 9.61
C PHE A 81 -6.05 14.01 8.14
N LEU A 82 -6.97 13.75 7.21
CA LEU A 82 -6.73 13.86 5.77
C LEU A 82 -6.45 15.31 5.35
N GLN A 83 -7.18 16.28 5.91
CA GLN A 83 -6.96 17.70 5.67
C GLN A 83 -5.58 18.16 6.16
N GLN A 84 -5.16 17.75 7.36
CA GLN A 84 -3.85 18.09 7.89
C GLN A 84 -2.70 17.56 7.01
N LEU A 85 -2.83 16.32 6.51
CA LEU A 85 -1.86 15.75 5.57
C LEU A 85 -1.87 16.53 4.24
N SER A 86 -3.05 16.87 3.72
CA SER A 86 -3.19 17.63 2.48
C SER A 86 -2.54 19.00 2.58
N GLU A 87 -2.80 19.75 3.65
CA GLU A 87 -2.24 21.07 3.91
C GLU A 87 -0.71 21.07 3.90
N LYS A 88 -0.11 20.07 4.54
CA LYS A 88 1.35 19.94 4.61
C LYS A 88 1.98 19.46 3.30
N SER A 89 1.22 18.76 2.46
CA SER A 89 1.71 18.15 1.22
C SER A 89 1.48 19.02 -0.03
N LYS A 90 0.57 20.00 0.06
CA LYS A 90 0.12 20.78 -1.10
C LYS A 90 1.24 21.53 -1.80
N ALA A 91 2.09 22.23 -1.05
CA ALA A 91 3.21 22.98 -1.63
C ALA A 91 4.21 22.08 -2.36
N VAL A 92 4.46 20.86 -1.86
CA VAL A 92 5.34 19.89 -2.52
C VAL A 92 4.69 19.36 -3.81
N ALA A 93 3.40 19.05 -3.77
CA ALA A 93 2.68 18.60 -4.97
C ALA A 93 2.60 19.68 -6.07
N GLU A 94 2.47 20.96 -5.69
CA GLU A 94 2.52 22.10 -6.61
C GLU A 94 3.90 22.23 -7.26
N GLN A 95 4.97 21.99 -6.50
CA GLN A 95 6.35 21.93 -7.04
C GLN A 95 6.53 20.75 -7.99
N ASP A 96 6.05 19.56 -7.62
CA ASP A 96 6.12 18.35 -8.45
C ASP A 96 5.49 18.57 -9.83
N ILE A 97 4.25 19.08 -9.88
CA ILE A 97 3.55 19.31 -11.15
C ILE A 97 4.19 20.46 -11.95
N ALA A 98 4.72 21.48 -11.28
CA ALA A 98 5.43 22.57 -11.95
C ALA A 98 6.74 22.09 -12.59
N GLN A 99 7.51 21.27 -11.87
CA GLN A 99 8.72 20.63 -12.40
C GLN A 99 8.39 19.75 -13.60
N LEU A 100 7.33 18.94 -13.49
CA LEU A 100 6.91 18.05 -14.56
C LEU A 100 6.47 18.82 -15.81
N ARG A 101 5.70 19.91 -15.66
CA ARG A 101 5.30 20.79 -16.77
C ARG A 101 6.50 21.45 -17.44
N ALA A 102 7.44 22.00 -16.65
CA ALA A 102 8.65 22.62 -17.19
C ALA A 102 9.50 21.61 -17.97
N PHE A 103 9.73 20.43 -17.41
CA PHE A 103 10.47 19.36 -18.07
C PHE A 103 9.79 18.90 -19.36
N ALA A 104 8.46 18.73 -19.35
CA ALA A 104 7.70 18.31 -20.51
C ALA A 104 7.76 19.33 -21.66
N ALA A 105 7.69 20.63 -21.35
CA ALA A 105 7.85 21.68 -22.34
C ALA A 105 9.28 21.73 -22.91
N GLU A 106 10.30 21.72 -22.05
CA GLU A 106 11.71 21.87 -22.45
C GLU A 106 12.27 20.66 -23.19
N HIS A 107 11.97 19.44 -22.70
CA HIS A 107 12.63 18.22 -23.18
C HIS A 107 11.75 17.31 -24.02
N LEU A 108 10.42 17.43 -23.92
CA LEU A 108 9.47 16.54 -24.62
C LEU A 108 8.63 17.27 -25.67
N THR A 109 8.75 18.60 -25.79
CA THR A 109 7.92 19.43 -26.70
C THR A 109 6.43 19.27 -26.40
N ILE A 110 6.07 19.16 -25.12
CA ILE A 110 4.68 19.05 -24.63
C ILE A 110 4.39 20.31 -23.79
N ASP A 111 3.91 21.38 -24.45
CA ASP A 111 3.55 22.64 -23.78
C ASP A 111 2.23 22.52 -22.99
N ASP A 112 1.35 21.63 -23.44
CA ASP A 112 0.06 21.33 -22.81
C ASP A 112 0.10 19.91 -22.23
N LEU A 113 0.65 19.79 -21.01
CA LEU A 113 0.77 18.53 -20.30
C LEU A 113 -0.61 18.00 -19.89
N GLN A 114 -1.04 16.91 -20.51
CA GLN A 114 -2.34 16.27 -20.29
C GLN A 114 -2.23 15.04 -19.40
N ALA A 115 -3.37 14.49 -18.96
CA ALA A 115 -3.41 13.36 -18.02
C ALA A 115 -2.71 12.10 -18.57
N TRP A 116 -2.78 11.89 -19.88
CA TRP A 116 -2.10 10.80 -20.58
C TRP A 116 -0.60 11.02 -20.82
N ASP A 117 -0.08 12.21 -20.46
CA ASP A 117 1.35 12.52 -20.52
C ASP A 117 2.04 12.37 -19.17
N LEU A 118 1.29 12.32 -18.05
CA LEU A 118 1.86 12.36 -16.69
C LEU A 118 2.87 11.24 -16.44
N ASN A 119 2.51 9.97 -16.63
CA ASN A 119 3.41 8.84 -16.37
C ASN A 119 4.64 8.85 -17.30
N TYR A 120 4.44 9.18 -18.57
CA TYR A 120 5.52 9.25 -19.56
C TYR A 120 6.50 10.37 -19.22
N ALA A 121 6.01 11.59 -18.98
CA ALA A 121 6.85 12.72 -18.59
C ALA A 121 7.55 12.47 -17.26
N ALA A 122 6.86 11.85 -16.29
CA ALA A 122 7.42 11.53 -14.98
C ALA A 122 8.59 10.56 -15.11
N GLU A 123 8.47 9.51 -15.93
CA GLU A 123 9.57 8.56 -16.13
C GLU A 123 10.75 9.19 -16.86
N LYS A 124 10.50 10.00 -17.90
CA LYS A 124 11.58 10.72 -18.60
C LYS A 124 12.29 11.70 -17.66
N LEU A 125 11.55 12.41 -16.81
CA LEU A 125 12.11 13.30 -15.78
C LEU A 125 12.91 12.49 -14.74
N ARG A 126 12.38 11.37 -14.26
CA ARG A 126 13.05 10.49 -13.28
C ARG A 126 14.38 9.98 -13.82
N ILE A 127 14.41 9.50 -15.08
CA ILE A 127 15.64 9.06 -15.74
C ILE A 127 16.61 10.23 -15.89
N HIS A 128 16.13 11.40 -16.34
CA HIS A 128 16.96 12.58 -16.53
C HIS A 128 17.60 13.10 -15.23
N GLN A 129 16.85 13.08 -14.13
CA GLN A 129 17.28 13.65 -12.85
C GLN A 129 18.17 12.70 -12.04
N TYR A 130 17.91 11.39 -12.09
CA TYR A 130 18.56 10.41 -11.19
C TYR A 130 19.46 9.42 -11.89
N ASP A 131 19.47 9.35 -13.23
CA ASP A 131 20.26 8.39 -13.99
C ASP A 131 20.08 6.93 -13.47
N LEU A 132 18.82 6.60 -13.13
CA LEU A 132 18.45 5.33 -12.52
C LEU A 132 17.30 4.69 -13.30
N SER A 133 17.60 3.65 -14.08
CA SER A 133 16.58 2.84 -14.74
C SER A 133 16.22 1.62 -13.89
N GLN A 134 14.96 1.16 -13.95
CA GLN A 134 14.60 -0.09 -13.29
C GLN A 134 15.39 -1.28 -13.86
N GLU A 135 15.71 -1.27 -15.15
CA GLU A 135 16.52 -2.32 -15.81
C GLU A 135 17.95 -2.42 -15.23
N THR A 136 18.52 -1.31 -14.75
CA THR A 136 19.82 -1.33 -14.05
C THR A 136 19.74 -1.99 -12.68
N LEU A 137 18.58 -1.92 -12.02
CA LEU A 137 18.35 -2.46 -10.66
C LEU A 137 17.97 -3.94 -10.66
N LYS A 138 17.15 -4.38 -11.62
CA LYS A 138 16.61 -5.77 -11.67
C LYS A 138 17.67 -6.87 -11.49
N PRO A 139 18.89 -6.78 -12.08
CA PRO A 139 19.93 -7.79 -11.87
C PRO A 139 20.35 -8.00 -10.41
N TYR A 140 20.10 -7.03 -9.52
CA TYR A 140 20.43 -7.13 -8.10
C TYR A 140 19.34 -7.79 -7.25
N PHE A 141 18.15 -8.03 -7.78
CA PHE A 141 17.03 -8.61 -7.05
C PHE A 141 16.60 -9.97 -7.63
N PRO A 142 17.50 -10.98 -7.70
CA PRO A 142 17.08 -12.32 -8.04
C PRO A 142 16.20 -12.88 -6.92
N GLU A 143 15.10 -13.51 -7.30
CA GLU A 143 14.06 -13.97 -6.38
C GLU A 143 14.59 -14.71 -5.15
N ASN A 144 15.42 -15.74 -5.35
CA ASN A 144 15.89 -16.56 -4.24
C ASN A 144 16.66 -15.73 -3.21
N GLN A 145 17.46 -14.74 -3.66
CA GLN A 145 18.17 -13.84 -2.77
C GLN A 145 17.21 -12.92 -2.01
N VAL A 146 16.18 -12.41 -2.68
CA VAL A 146 15.17 -11.55 -2.05
C VAL A 146 14.42 -12.31 -0.96
N ILE A 147 13.99 -13.55 -1.23
CA ILE A 147 13.26 -14.40 -0.27
C ILE A 147 14.15 -14.78 0.91
N GLU A 148 15.37 -15.25 0.65
CA GLU A 148 16.31 -15.60 1.72
C GLU A 148 16.70 -14.39 2.57
N GLY A 149 16.90 -13.22 1.95
CA GLY A 149 17.18 -11.97 2.66
C GLY A 149 16.00 -11.47 3.49
N LEU A 150 14.77 -11.59 2.98
CA LEU A 150 13.55 -11.35 3.75
C LEU A 150 13.49 -12.24 5.00
N PHE A 151 13.76 -13.54 4.85
CA PHE A 151 13.80 -14.46 5.99
C PHE A 151 14.94 -14.12 6.98
N ALA A 152 16.10 -13.68 6.48
CA ALA A 152 17.21 -13.25 7.32
C ALA A 152 16.86 -11.98 8.13
N ILE A 153 16.19 -11.01 7.52
CA ILE A 153 15.69 -9.79 8.18
C ILE A 153 14.73 -10.18 9.31
N VAL A 154 13.76 -11.02 9.00
CA VAL A 154 12.75 -11.51 9.93
C VAL A 154 13.37 -12.31 11.08
N LYS A 155 14.41 -13.11 10.80
CA LYS A 155 15.20 -13.79 11.82
C LYS A 155 15.92 -12.82 12.76
N GLN A 156 16.50 -11.74 12.24
CA GLN A 156 17.15 -10.71 13.08
C GLN A 156 16.13 -9.98 13.95
N LEU A 157 14.99 -9.59 13.38
CA LEU A 157 13.93 -8.85 14.05
C LEU A 157 13.20 -9.69 15.11
N TYR A 158 12.91 -10.97 14.83
CA TYR A 158 11.99 -11.79 15.65
C TYR A 158 12.58 -13.11 16.18
N LYS A 159 13.79 -13.53 15.77
CA LYS A 159 14.41 -14.83 16.11
C LYS A 159 13.50 -15.99 15.70
N ILE A 160 12.91 -15.86 14.52
CA ILE A 160 12.13 -16.92 13.90
C ILE A 160 12.90 -17.47 12.69
N ASP A 161 12.86 -18.78 12.54
CA ASP A 161 13.49 -19.51 11.45
C ASP A 161 12.41 -19.94 10.45
N ILE A 162 12.64 -19.68 9.16
CA ILE A 162 11.72 -20.02 8.08
C ILE A 162 12.41 -21.04 7.17
N THR A 163 11.76 -22.17 6.93
CA THR A 163 12.34 -23.26 6.14
C THR A 163 11.35 -23.80 5.13
N ALA A 164 11.83 -24.10 3.92
CA ALA A 164 11.01 -24.73 2.88
C ALA A 164 10.67 -26.18 3.28
N VAL A 165 9.44 -26.59 3.01
CA VAL A 165 8.96 -27.95 3.25
C VAL A 165 8.51 -28.55 1.92
N SER A 166 8.96 -29.77 1.64
CA SER A 166 8.64 -30.50 0.41
C SER A 166 7.56 -31.55 0.67
N GLY A 167 6.91 -32.03 -0.40
CA GLY A 167 5.88 -33.08 -0.31
C GLY A 167 4.50 -32.59 0.13
N VAL A 168 4.32 -31.28 0.27
CA VAL A 168 3.00 -30.65 0.48
C VAL A 168 2.29 -30.51 -0.86
N GLU A 169 1.00 -30.84 -0.91
CA GLU A 169 0.19 -30.70 -2.11
C GLU A 169 -0.01 -29.23 -2.47
N THR A 170 0.20 -28.89 -3.75
CA THR A 170 0.05 -27.52 -4.26
C THR A 170 -0.80 -27.50 -5.53
N TRP A 171 -1.47 -26.38 -5.79
CA TRP A 171 -2.32 -26.20 -6.99
C TRP A 171 -1.53 -25.84 -8.26
N HIS A 172 -0.25 -25.51 -8.12
CA HIS A 172 0.62 -25.12 -9.23
C HIS A 172 2.08 -25.48 -8.91
N PRO A 173 2.89 -25.95 -9.88
CA PRO A 173 4.28 -26.36 -9.65
C PRO A 173 5.18 -25.26 -9.10
N ASP A 174 4.87 -23.99 -9.37
CA ASP A 174 5.64 -22.84 -8.88
C ASP A 174 5.32 -22.46 -7.42
N VAL A 175 4.28 -23.05 -6.82
CA VAL A 175 3.90 -22.75 -5.44
C VAL A 175 4.84 -23.48 -4.50
N ARG A 176 5.44 -22.73 -3.57
CA ARG A 176 6.30 -23.27 -2.52
C ARG A 176 5.59 -23.23 -1.17
N PHE A 177 5.95 -24.14 -0.28
CA PHE A 177 5.42 -24.19 1.08
C PHE A 177 6.54 -24.04 2.10
N TYR A 178 6.28 -23.27 3.15
CA TYR A 178 7.25 -22.92 4.18
C TYR A 178 6.67 -23.10 5.57
N GLU A 179 7.56 -23.37 6.52
CA GLU A 179 7.27 -23.50 7.94
C GLU A 179 8.09 -22.49 8.74
N ILE A 180 7.43 -21.85 9.73
CA ILE A 180 8.01 -20.86 10.64
C ILE A 180 8.17 -21.49 12.02
N LYS A 181 9.38 -21.43 12.58
CA LYS A 181 9.73 -21.87 13.93
C LYS A 181 10.21 -20.73 14.79
N ASP A 182 9.87 -20.74 16.07
CA ASP A 182 10.48 -19.82 17.04
C ASP A 182 11.87 -20.28 17.49
N ALA A 183 12.49 -19.49 18.36
CA ALA A 183 13.82 -19.77 18.93
C ALA A 183 13.89 -21.08 19.74
N GLN A 184 12.75 -21.66 20.13
CA GLN A 184 12.65 -22.94 20.83
C GLN A 184 12.42 -24.12 19.86
N GLY A 185 12.27 -23.83 18.56
CA GLY A 185 12.01 -24.82 17.51
C GLY A 185 10.53 -25.21 17.40
N LEU A 186 9.62 -24.50 18.09
CA LEU A 186 8.18 -24.75 18.00
C LEU A 186 7.64 -24.14 16.72
N ILE A 187 6.78 -24.88 16.01
CA ILE A 187 6.11 -24.38 14.81
C ILE A 187 5.10 -23.31 15.22
N ARG A 188 5.24 -22.11 14.66
CA ARG A 188 4.37 -20.96 14.93
C ARG A 188 3.32 -20.77 13.85
N GLY A 189 3.69 -21.01 12.59
CA GLY A 189 2.81 -20.87 11.43
C GLY A 189 3.45 -21.46 10.18
N GLN A 190 2.67 -21.57 9.11
CA GLN A 190 3.13 -22.06 7.81
C GLN A 190 2.51 -21.22 6.70
N PHE A 191 3.05 -21.29 5.48
CA PHE A 191 2.45 -20.56 4.36
C PHE A 191 2.77 -21.17 3.00
N TYR A 192 1.85 -20.96 2.07
CA TYR A 192 2.08 -21.12 0.64
C TYR A 192 2.56 -19.79 0.06
N LEU A 193 3.54 -19.85 -0.85
CA LEU A 193 4.06 -18.69 -1.57
C LEU A 193 3.86 -18.89 -3.08
N ASP A 194 2.99 -18.07 -3.67
CA ASP A 194 2.61 -18.10 -5.09
C ASP A 194 2.94 -16.76 -5.78
N LEU A 195 4.16 -16.64 -6.30
CA LEU A 195 4.73 -15.35 -6.71
C LEU A 195 4.31 -14.86 -8.10
N TYR A 196 4.27 -15.76 -9.09
CA TYR A 196 4.33 -15.33 -10.47
C TYR A 196 2.98 -14.94 -11.07
N ALA A 197 3.02 -13.95 -11.96
CA ALA A 197 1.91 -13.64 -12.85
C ALA A 197 1.70 -14.78 -13.86
N ARG A 198 0.45 -15.23 -14.04
CA ARG A 198 0.08 -16.24 -15.04
C ARG A 198 -1.38 -16.10 -15.48
N PRO A 199 -1.76 -16.61 -16.67
CA PRO A 199 -3.15 -16.61 -17.12
C PRO A 199 -4.09 -17.24 -16.08
N HIS A 200 -5.30 -16.69 -15.99
CA HIS A 200 -6.37 -17.16 -15.09
C HIS A 200 -6.11 -17.03 -13.58
N LYS A 201 -4.97 -16.44 -13.16
CA LYS A 201 -4.74 -16.00 -11.78
C LYS A 201 -5.29 -14.58 -11.60
N ARG A 202 -5.94 -14.31 -10.46
CA ARG A 202 -6.36 -12.94 -10.07
C ARG A 202 -5.12 -12.03 -10.04
N GLY A 203 -5.22 -10.83 -10.58
CA GLY A 203 -4.13 -9.85 -10.56
C GLY A 203 -3.96 -9.16 -9.20
N GLY A 204 -2.83 -8.48 -9.02
CA GLY A 204 -2.46 -7.79 -7.76
C GLY A 204 -1.53 -8.62 -6.88
N ALA A 205 -1.39 -8.21 -5.63
CA ALA A 205 -0.81 -9.04 -4.58
C ALA A 205 -1.78 -9.03 -3.39
N TRP A 206 -1.81 -10.12 -2.65
CA TRP A 206 -2.62 -10.25 -1.46
C TRP A 206 -2.12 -11.42 -0.59
N MET A 207 -2.38 -11.27 0.70
CA MET A 207 -2.38 -12.34 1.68
C MET A 207 -3.82 -12.80 1.89
N ASP A 208 -4.02 -14.11 2.07
CA ASP A 208 -5.31 -14.68 2.50
C ASP A 208 -5.11 -15.76 3.58
N GLU A 209 -6.12 -15.99 4.40
CA GLU A 209 -6.11 -17.04 5.41
C GLU A 209 -6.41 -18.42 4.78
N CYS A 210 -5.57 -19.42 5.07
CA CYS A 210 -5.84 -20.81 4.74
C CYS A 210 -6.38 -21.56 5.97
N ILE A 211 -5.67 -21.43 7.08
CA ILE A 211 -6.04 -21.98 8.39
C ILE A 211 -5.81 -20.88 9.41
N VAL A 212 -6.80 -20.63 10.26
CA VAL A 212 -6.71 -19.65 11.35
C VAL A 212 -6.19 -20.36 12.61
N ARG A 213 -5.33 -19.69 13.39
CA ARG A 213 -4.89 -20.23 14.68
C ARG A 213 -6.10 -20.42 15.59
N HIS A 214 -6.15 -21.56 16.24
CA HIS A 214 -7.18 -21.89 17.21
C HIS A 214 -6.58 -22.82 18.26
N ALA A 215 -6.97 -22.70 19.53
CA ALA A 215 -6.67 -23.71 20.52
C ALA A 215 -7.95 -24.21 21.21
N ASP A 216 -8.15 -25.53 21.18
CA ASP A 216 -9.15 -26.23 21.99
C ASP A 216 -8.47 -27.31 22.82
N LYS A 217 -8.78 -27.38 24.11
CA LYS A 217 -8.28 -28.41 25.06
C LYS A 217 -6.76 -28.62 25.03
N GLY A 218 -6.00 -27.53 24.83
CA GLY A 218 -4.53 -27.57 24.80
C GLY A 218 -3.93 -28.07 23.49
N VAL A 219 -4.73 -28.32 22.45
CA VAL A 219 -4.26 -28.60 21.09
C VAL A 219 -4.34 -27.30 20.28
N VAL A 220 -3.19 -26.82 19.80
CA VAL A 220 -3.10 -25.63 18.95
C VAL A 220 -3.14 -26.07 17.49
N GLN A 221 -4.12 -25.55 16.75
CA GLN A 221 -4.15 -25.55 15.29
C GLN A 221 -3.18 -24.50 14.78
N ILE A 222 -2.18 -24.93 14.01
CA ILE A 222 -1.16 -24.05 13.44
C ILE A 222 -1.79 -23.20 12.31
N PRO A 223 -1.64 -21.87 12.34
CA PRO A 223 -2.14 -21.01 11.27
C PRO A 223 -1.37 -21.25 9.97
N VAL A 224 -2.09 -21.18 8.84
CA VAL A 224 -1.54 -21.27 7.49
C VAL A 224 -2.02 -20.06 6.68
N ALA A 225 -1.10 -19.39 5.98
CA ALA A 225 -1.41 -18.29 5.07
C ALA A 225 -1.21 -18.66 3.59
N TYR A 226 -1.97 -18.01 2.72
CA TYR A 226 -1.67 -17.88 1.30
C TYR A 226 -0.99 -16.53 1.07
N LEU A 227 0.24 -16.53 0.56
CA LEU A 227 0.92 -15.32 0.11
C LEU A 227 0.98 -15.34 -1.41
N THR A 228 0.21 -14.47 -2.05
CA THR A 228 0.07 -14.43 -3.49
C THR A 228 0.52 -13.09 -4.05
N CYS A 229 1.41 -13.13 -5.04
CA CYS A 229 1.81 -11.95 -5.80
C CYS A 229 1.57 -12.18 -7.30
N ASN A 230 1.85 -11.17 -8.12
CA ASN A 230 1.88 -11.30 -9.58
C ASN A 230 3.20 -10.71 -10.13
N LEU A 231 4.31 -11.20 -9.60
CA LEU A 231 5.66 -10.75 -9.94
C LEU A 231 6.12 -11.35 -11.27
N THR A 232 7.19 -10.76 -11.80
CA THR A 232 7.87 -11.19 -13.02
C THR A 232 8.32 -12.65 -12.90
N ALA A 233 7.84 -13.49 -13.81
CA ALA A 233 8.22 -14.90 -13.87
C ALA A 233 9.63 -15.08 -14.49
N PRO A 234 10.31 -16.21 -14.24
CA PRO A 234 11.55 -16.57 -14.93
C PRO A 234 11.39 -16.54 -16.46
N LEU A 235 12.44 -16.11 -17.16
CA LEU A 235 12.47 -16.07 -18.63
C LEU A 235 13.48 -17.09 -19.17
N GLY A 236 12.98 -18.23 -19.66
CA GLY A 236 13.83 -19.33 -20.11
C GLY A 236 14.70 -19.87 -18.97
N ASP A 237 16.02 -19.88 -19.16
CA ASP A 237 16.98 -20.33 -18.15
C ASP A 237 17.41 -19.21 -17.18
N GLN A 238 16.92 -17.98 -17.34
CA GLN A 238 17.23 -16.88 -16.42
C GLN A 238 16.36 -16.96 -15.17
N PRO A 239 16.92 -16.70 -13.97
CA PRO A 239 16.12 -16.61 -12.75
C PRO A 239 15.09 -15.48 -12.86
N ALA A 240 14.03 -15.55 -12.06
CA ALA A 240 13.15 -14.40 -11.88
C ALA A 240 13.95 -13.24 -11.26
N LEU A 241 13.96 -12.10 -11.96
CA LEU A 241 14.61 -10.86 -11.54
C LEU A 241 13.53 -9.82 -11.28
N PHE A 242 13.40 -9.39 -10.03
CA PHE A 242 12.36 -8.49 -9.60
C PHE A 242 12.75 -7.03 -9.78
N ALA A 243 11.77 -6.20 -10.15
CA ALA A 243 11.86 -4.76 -9.95
C ALA A 243 11.83 -4.44 -8.45
N HIS A 244 12.35 -3.29 -8.04
CA HIS A 244 12.34 -2.89 -6.63
C HIS A 244 10.92 -2.80 -6.05
N ASP A 245 9.94 -2.33 -6.84
CA ASP A 245 8.53 -2.30 -6.43
C ASP A 245 7.93 -3.71 -6.20
N GLU A 246 8.40 -4.71 -6.95
CA GLU A 246 8.01 -6.12 -6.75
C GLU A 246 8.61 -6.67 -5.45
N VAL A 247 9.79 -6.22 -5.06
CA VAL A 247 10.40 -6.53 -3.75
C VAL A 247 9.61 -5.88 -2.63
N ASN A 248 9.26 -4.59 -2.73
CA ASN A 248 8.39 -3.90 -1.77
C ASN A 248 7.05 -4.65 -1.61
N THR A 249 6.44 -5.05 -2.73
CA THR A 249 5.18 -5.81 -2.73
C THR A 249 5.30 -7.14 -1.98
N LEU A 250 6.39 -7.89 -2.19
CA LEU A 250 6.62 -9.14 -1.45
C LEU A 250 6.75 -8.90 0.06
N PHE A 251 7.48 -7.85 0.46
CA PHE A 251 7.64 -7.49 1.88
C PHE A 251 6.30 -7.05 2.50
N HIS A 252 5.49 -6.29 1.76
CA HIS A 252 4.14 -5.88 2.16
C HIS A 252 3.28 -7.11 2.48
N GLU A 253 3.12 -8.04 1.54
CA GLU A 253 2.30 -9.23 1.75
C GLU A 253 2.85 -10.11 2.88
N PHE A 254 4.18 -10.20 3.00
CA PHE A 254 4.80 -10.95 4.08
C PHE A 254 4.51 -10.34 5.46
N GLY A 255 4.35 -9.02 5.56
CA GLY A 255 3.93 -8.36 6.79
C GLY A 255 2.53 -8.77 7.25
N HIS A 256 1.56 -8.83 6.35
CA HIS A 256 0.25 -9.43 6.66
C HIS A 256 0.38 -10.90 7.07
N GLY A 257 1.18 -11.67 6.32
CA GLY A 257 1.47 -13.06 6.62
C GLY A 257 2.01 -13.25 8.03
N LEU A 258 2.96 -12.41 8.46
CA LEU A 258 3.54 -12.44 9.80
C LEU A 258 2.48 -12.20 10.88
N GLN A 259 1.58 -11.23 10.72
CA GLN A 259 0.53 -10.95 11.70
C GLN A 259 -0.40 -12.16 11.88
N HIS A 260 -0.79 -12.81 10.78
CA HIS A 260 -1.61 -14.01 10.84
C HIS A 260 -0.89 -15.22 11.43
N MET A 261 0.33 -15.47 10.97
CA MET A 261 1.07 -16.68 11.32
C MET A 261 1.69 -16.63 12.71
N LEU A 262 2.00 -15.44 13.24
CA LEU A 262 2.66 -15.31 14.54
C LEU A 262 1.71 -15.06 15.70
N THR A 263 0.44 -14.79 15.43
CA THR A 263 -0.58 -14.58 16.47
C THR A 263 -0.51 -15.62 17.60
N GLN A 264 -0.78 -15.19 18.84
CA GLN A 264 -0.90 -16.04 20.02
C GLN A 264 -2.35 -16.11 20.54
N VAL A 265 -3.30 -15.62 19.74
CA VAL A 265 -4.73 -15.63 20.07
C VAL A 265 -5.36 -16.96 19.72
N ASP A 266 -5.93 -17.63 20.71
CA ASP A 266 -6.48 -18.99 20.60
C ASP A 266 -7.90 -19.03 20.01
N TYR A 267 -8.57 -17.89 19.89
CA TYR A 267 -9.96 -17.79 19.42
C TYR A 267 -10.03 -17.24 18.00
N SER A 268 -10.49 -18.07 17.05
CA SER A 268 -10.38 -17.78 15.61
C SER A 268 -11.04 -16.47 15.18
N ALA A 269 -12.13 -16.05 15.83
CA ALA A 269 -12.84 -14.82 15.46
C ALA A 269 -12.02 -13.54 15.68
N VAL A 270 -10.95 -13.60 16.49
CA VAL A 270 -10.07 -12.47 16.82
C VAL A 270 -8.58 -12.84 16.68
N SER A 271 -8.28 -13.92 15.94
CA SER A 271 -6.93 -14.45 15.79
C SER A 271 -6.30 -14.04 14.46
N GLY A 272 -4.99 -13.79 14.48
CA GLY A 272 -4.27 -13.33 13.30
C GLY A 272 -4.70 -11.93 12.91
N ILE A 273 -5.20 -11.79 11.68
CA ILE A 273 -5.76 -10.54 11.18
C ILE A 273 -7.26 -10.39 11.51
N ASN A 274 -7.92 -11.44 12.00
CA ASN A 274 -9.35 -11.41 12.32
C ASN A 274 -9.61 -10.52 13.54
N GLY A 275 -10.69 -9.73 13.45
CA GLY A 275 -11.06 -8.77 14.49
C GLY A 275 -10.15 -7.55 14.60
N VAL A 276 -9.05 -7.48 13.82
CA VAL A 276 -8.21 -6.28 13.74
C VAL A 276 -8.97 -5.21 12.95
N PRO A 277 -9.14 -4.00 13.51
CA PRO A 277 -9.69 -2.86 12.79
C PRO A 277 -9.04 -2.59 11.43
N TRP A 278 -9.88 -2.29 10.45
CA TRP A 278 -9.46 -2.18 9.03
C TRP A 278 -8.44 -1.06 8.76
N ASP A 279 -8.42 -0.03 9.59
CA ASP A 279 -7.44 1.07 9.57
C ASP A 279 -6.14 0.77 10.34
N ALA A 280 -6.02 -0.42 10.94
CA ALA A 280 -4.80 -0.92 11.55
C ALA A 280 -4.23 -2.17 10.84
N VAL A 281 -5.00 -2.85 9.99
CA VAL A 281 -4.58 -4.11 9.34
C VAL A 281 -3.37 -3.94 8.40
N GLU A 282 -3.21 -2.75 7.82
CA GLU A 282 -2.11 -2.39 6.91
C GLU A 282 -0.82 -1.98 7.66
N LEU A 283 -0.85 -1.90 9.01
CA LEU A 283 0.32 -1.51 9.78
C LEU A 283 1.48 -2.50 9.57
N PRO A 284 1.34 -3.83 9.75
CA PRO A 284 2.47 -4.74 9.63
C PRO A 284 2.98 -4.89 8.20
N SER A 285 2.10 -4.80 7.20
CA SER A 285 2.47 -4.87 5.78
C SER A 285 3.34 -3.68 5.38
N GLN A 286 2.84 -2.46 5.55
CA GLN A 286 3.59 -1.23 5.23
C GLN A 286 4.83 -1.06 6.10
N PHE A 287 4.81 -1.55 7.34
CA PHE A 287 5.99 -1.55 8.20
C PHE A 287 7.15 -2.32 7.56
N MET A 288 6.90 -3.54 7.07
CA MET A 288 7.94 -4.37 6.46
C MET A 288 8.57 -3.75 5.21
N GLU A 289 7.83 -2.95 4.44
CA GLU A 289 8.34 -2.27 3.24
C GLU A 289 9.55 -1.38 3.52
N ASN A 290 9.66 -0.80 4.73
CA ASN A 290 10.76 0.09 5.09
C ASN A 290 12.13 -0.59 4.98
N TRP A 291 12.23 -1.91 5.23
CA TRP A 291 13.48 -2.66 5.09
C TRP A 291 13.97 -2.76 3.65
N CYS A 292 13.14 -2.46 2.66
CA CYS A 292 13.55 -2.42 1.25
C CYS A 292 14.33 -1.15 0.88
N TRP A 293 14.42 -0.18 1.80
CA TRP A 293 15.06 1.13 1.58
C TRP A 293 16.30 1.36 2.46
N GLU A 294 16.60 0.45 3.37
CA GLU A 294 17.73 0.59 4.29
C GLU A 294 18.96 -0.17 3.77
N GLN A 295 20.14 0.47 3.82
CA GLN A 295 21.36 -0.11 3.27
C GLN A 295 21.74 -1.45 3.91
N GLU A 296 21.65 -1.53 5.24
CA GLU A 296 21.99 -2.74 5.98
C GLU A 296 21.08 -3.92 5.61
N SER A 297 19.80 -3.63 5.34
CA SER A 297 18.81 -4.60 4.86
C SER A 297 19.04 -4.97 3.40
N LEU A 298 19.32 -4.00 2.53
CA LEU A 298 19.63 -4.22 1.12
C LEU A 298 20.84 -5.13 0.93
N ASN A 299 21.83 -5.08 1.82
CA ASN A 299 22.96 -6.03 1.79
C ASN A 299 22.57 -7.50 1.97
N LEU A 300 21.36 -7.77 2.50
CA LEU A 300 20.80 -9.11 2.68
C LEU A 300 19.93 -9.54 1.48
N ILE A 301 19.33 -8.60 0.74
CA ILE A 301 18.39 -8.90 -0.35
C ILE A 301 18.91 -8.57 -1.76
N ALA A 302 19.92 -7.70 -1.88
CA ALA A 302 20.38 -7.15 -3.15
C ALA A 302 21.80 -7.64 -3.51
N ARG A 303 21.88 -8.62 -4.41
CA ARG A 303 23.14 -9.13 -4.99
C ARG A 303 22.98 -9.39 -6.48
N HIS A 304 23.96 -8.95 -7.25
CA HIS A 304 23.95 -9.14 -8.70
C HIS A 304 23.93 -10.63 -9.06
N TYR A 305 22.91 -11.06 -9.82
CA TYR A 305 22.63 -12.49 -10.04
C TYR A 305 23.77 -13.26 -10.74
N GLN A 306 24.66 -12.58 -11.47
CA GLN A 306 25.80 -13.21 -12.15
C GLN A 306 27.12 -13.07 -11.39
N SER A 307 27.38 -11.90 -10.80
CA SER A 307 28.69 -11.59 -10.18
C SER A 307 28.70 -11.82 -8.67
N GLY A 308 27.52 -11.87 -8.03
CA GLY A 308 27.38 -11.96 -6.58
C GLY A 308 27.72 -10.66 -5.83
N GLU A 309 28.08 -9.61 -6.55
CA GLU A 309 28.43 -8.29 -5.98
C GLU A 309 27.22 -7.65 -5.31
N VAL A 310 27.47 -6.95 -4.20
CA VAL A 310 26.44 -6.17 -3.50
C VAL A 310 26.02 -4.96 -4.33
N LEU A 311 24.85 -4.41 -4.03
CA LEU A 311 24.38 -3.16 -4.62
C LEU A 311 25.41 -2.03 -4.37
N PRO A 312 25.98 -1.41 -5.42
CA PRO A 312 26.94 -0.32 -5.25
C PRO A 312 26.35 0.88 -4.50
N ASP A 313 27.16 1.52 -3.64
CA ASP A 313 26.74 2.70 -2.87
C ASP A 313 26.22 3.84 -3.74
N GLU A 314 26.78 4.01 -4.94
CA GLU A 314 26.30 5.01 -5.91
C GLU A 314 24.87 4.72 -6.36
N ILE A 315 24.55 3.45 -6.65
CA ILE A 315 23.21 3.05 -7.07
C ILE A 315 22.23 3.18 -5.90
N PHE A 316 22.65 2.80 -4.69
CA PHE A 316 21.86 3.00 -3.48
C PHE A 316 21.55 4.49 -3.22
N ALA A 317 22.55 5.38 -3.39
CA ALA A 317 22.35 6.82 -3.27
C ALA A 317 21.34 7.36 -4.30
N LYS A 318 21.41 6.88 -5.56
CA LYS A 318 20.42 7.21 -6.60
C LYS A 318 19.02 6.71 -6.24
N MET A 319 18.89 5.49 -5.69
CA MET A 319 17.60 4.96 -5.21
C MET A 319 17.00 5.85 -4.13
N ASN A 320 17.79 6.23 -3.12
CA ASN A 320 17.32 7.11 -2.05
C ASN A 320 16.96 8.52 -2.54
N ALA A 321 17.72 9.06 -3.49
CA ALA A 321 17.41 10.35 -4.09
C ALA A 321 16.09 10.31 -4.87
N ALA A 322 15.76 9.17 -5.50
CA ALA A 322 14.54 8.95 -6.25
C ALA A 322 13.34 8.49 -5.39
N LYS A 323 13.57 8.04 -4.14
CA LYS A 323 12.54 7.48 -3.23
C LYS A 323 11.31 8.38 -3.10
N ASN A 324 11.55 9.69 -3.01
CA ASN A 324 10.49 10.70 -2.80
C ASN A 324 10.14 11.47 -4.07
N PHE A 325 10.51 10.94 -5.24
CA PHE A 325 10.18 11.57 -6.51
C PHE A 325 8.65 11.65 -6.69
N GLN A 326 8.14 12.88 -6.85
CA GLN A 326 6.71 13.17 -6.99
C GLN A 326 5.82 12.72 -5.82
N SER A 327 6.40 12.58 -4.61
CA SER A 327 5.68 12.12 -3.43
C SER A 327 4.53 13.06 -3.04
N GLY A 328 4.64 14.36 -3.31
CA GLY A 328 3.57 15.33 -3.05
C GLY A 328 2.35 15.06 -3.90
N MET A 329 2.52 14.89 -5.22
CA MET A 329 1.42 14.51 -6.12
C MET A 329 0.78 13.18 -5.74
N GLN A 330 1.59 12.17 -5.41
CA GLN A 330 1.09 10.86 -4.98
C GLN A 330 0.31 10.94 -3.66
N MET A 331 0.80 11.71 -2.70
CA MET A 331 0.16 11.96 -1.41
C MET A 331 -1.23 12.59 -1.60
N LEU A 332 -1.32 13.69 -2.35
CA LEU A 332 -2.60 14.35 -2.61
C LEU A 332 -3.56 13.46 -3.41
N ARG A 333 -3.05 12.62 -4.32
CA ARG A 333 -3.91 11.69 -5.04
C ARG A 333 -4.57 10.69 -4.10
N GLN A 334 -3.84 10.12 -3.14
CA GLN A 334 -4.43 9.19 -2.15
C GLN A 334 -5.42 9.90 -1.22
N ILE A 335 -5.10 11.14 -0.82
CA ILE A 335 -6.01 11.95 0.01
C ILE A 335 -7.29 12.32 -0.77
N GLU A 336 -7.21 12.58 -2.08
CA GLU A 336 -8.39 12.81 -2.92
C GLU A 336 -9.33 11.63 -2.94
N LEU A 337 -8.78 10.42 -3.10
CA LEU A 337 -9.57 9.20 -3.08
C LEU A 337 -10.24 8.97 -1.72
N ALA A 338 -9.50 9.18 -0.63
CA ALA A 338 -9.99 9.00 0.73
C ALA A 338 -11.08 10.02 1.09
N LEU A 339 -10.87 11.32 0.78
CA LEU A 339 -11.87 12.36 1.02
C LEU A 339 -13.11 12.16 0.16
N PHE A 340 -12.95 11.75 -1.10
CA PHE A 340 -14.09 11.46 -1.98
C PHE A 340 -14.94 10.32 -1.42
N ASP A 341 -14.32 9.18 -1.06
CA ASP A 341 -15.01 8.05 -0.42
C ASP A 341 -15.76 8.49 0.85
N PHE A 342 -15.07 9.20 1.73
CA PHE A 342 -15.62 9.53 3.03
C PHE A 342 -16.76 10.55 2.93
N ASN A 343 -16.60 11.61 2.13
CA ASN A 343 -17.65 12.60 1.87
C ASN A 343 -18.88 11.96 1.20
N LEU A 344 -18.66 11.02 0.27
CA LEU A 344 -19.74 10.27 -0.37
C LEU A 344 -20.57 9.50 0.66
N HIS A 345 -19.96 8.89 1.67
CA HIS A 345 -20.67 8.11 2.69
C HIS A 345 -21.23 8.92 3.86
N ILE A 346 -20.91 10.21 3.96
CA ILE A 346 -21.50 11.15 4.94
C ILE A 346 -22.66 11.94 4.31
N HIS A 347 -22.45 12.46 3.09
CA HIS A 347 -23.29 13.54 2.54
C HIS A 347 -24.23 13.11 1.41
N TYR A 348 -24.07 11.91 0.83
CA TYR A 348 -24.93 11.46 -0.27
C TYR A 348 -26.41 11.39 0.14
N GLN A 349 -27.30 11.87 -0.73
CA GLN A 349 -28.74 11.86 -0.50
C GLN A 349 -29.51 11.13 -1.60
N CYS A 350 -30.18 10.03 -1.31
CA CYS A 350 -30.97 9.27 -2.31
C CYS A 350 -32.01 10.06 -3.12
N THR A 351 -32.42 11.22 -2.65
CA THR A 351 -33.40 12.08 -3.31
C THR A 351 -32.81 12.88 -4.47
N GLU A 352 -31.49 12.96 -4.58
CA GLU A 352 -30.79 13.70 -5.64
C GLU A 352 -30.13 12.73 -6.64
N GLN A 353 -30.06 13.12 -7.91
CA GLN A 353 -29.46 12.31 -8.99
C GLN A 353 -28.04 12.77 -9.34
N ALA A 354 -27.23 11.84 -9.86
CA ALA A 354 -25.90 12.11 -10.43
C ALA A 354 -24.92 12.82 -9.47
N GLN A 355 -25.02 12.53 -8.18
CA GLN A 355 -24.21 13.21 -7.16
C GLN A 355 -22.77 12.71 -7.10
N VAL A 356 -22.51 11.46 -7.48
CA VAL A 356 -21.19 10.83 -7.34
C VAL A 356 -20.12 11.63 -8.09
N GLN A 357 -20.38 11.98 -9.36
CA GLN A 357 -19.45 12.81 -10.15
C GLN A 357 -19.32 14.22 -9.58
N LYS A 358 -20.42 14.83 -9.15
CA LYS A 358 -20.42 16.19 -8.56
C LYS A 358 -19.55 16.25 -7.31
N MET A 359 -19.74 15.34 -6.35
CA MET A 359 -18.96 15.29 -5.11
C MET A 359 -17.48 14.99 -5.34
N LEU A 360 -17.17 14.18 -6.36
CA LEU A 360 -15.81 13.95 -6.78
C LEU A 360 -15.15 15.25 -7.29
N ASP A 361 -15.86 16.00 -8.13
CA ASP A 361 -15.34 17.25 -8.69
C ASP A 361 -15.18 18.34 -7.61
N GLU A 362 -16.10 18.40 -6.64
CA GLU A 362 -15.97 19.26 -5.45
C GLU A 362 -14.74 18.90 -4.62
N THR A 363 -14.52 17.60 -4.36
CA THR A 363 -13.33 17.10 -3.66
C THR A 363 -12.05 17.48 -4.42
N ARG A 364 -12.02 17.29 -5.74
CA ARG A 364 -10.88 17.63 -6.60
C ARG A 364 -10.54 19.12 -6.56
N GLN A 365 -11.54 19.99 -6.62
CA GLN A 365 -11.33 21.44 -6.59
C GLN A 365 -10.64 21.92 -5.30
N GLN A 366 -10.83 21.21 -4.20
CA GLN A 366 -10.24 21.59 -2.91
C GLN A 366 -8.76 21.23 -2.80
N ILE A 367 -8.38 20.03 -3.26
CA ILE A 367 -7.09 19.42 -2.93
C ILE A 367 -6.21 19.10 -4.13
N SER A 368 -6.75 18.89 -5.33
CA SER A 368 -5.98 18.35 -6.45
C SER A 368 -5.14 19.44 -7.12
N VAL A 369 -3.88 19.14 -7.44
CA VAL A 369 -2.98 20.03 -8.20
C VAL A 369 -3.06 19.79 -9.71
N PHE A 370 -3.80 18.77 -10.12
CA PHE A 370 -4.00 18.41 -11.51
C PHE A 370 -5.43 17.88 -11.72
N ILE A 371 -6.23 18.57 -12.54
CA ILE A 371 -7.61 18.16 -12.84
C ILE A 371 -7.62 17.29 -14.10
N PRO A 372 -8.13 16.04 -14.03
CA PRO A 372 -8.22 15.18 -15.21
C PRO A 372 -9.30 15.67 -16.19
N PRO A 373 -9.30 15.18 -17.44
CA PRO A 373 -10.32 15.52 -18.44
C PRO A 373 -11.75 15.22 -17.97
N GLU A 374 -12.72 16.00 -18.45
CA GLU A 374 -14.15 15.87 -18.09
C GLU A 374 -14.73 14.48 -18.35
N PHE A 375 -14.22 13.75 -19.36
CA PHE A 375 -14.66 12.38 -19.65
C PHE A 375 -14.15 11.34 -18.64
N ASN A 376 -13.28 11.70 -17.70
CA ASN A 376 -12.73 10.76 -16.71
C ASN A 376 -13.85 10.19 -15.83
N ARG A 377 -13.91 8.87 -15.72
CA ARG A 377 -14.90 8.10 -14.94
C ARG A 377 -14.23 7.06 -14.04
N PHE A 378 -13.12 7.44 -13.40
CA PHE A 378 -12.35 6.47 -12.60
C PHE A 378 -13.19 5.83 -11.48
N GLN A 379 -14.19 6.57 -10.95
CA GLN A 379 -15.07 6.11 -9.88
C GLN A 379 -15.86 4.85 -10.26
N HIS A 380 -16.21 4.68 -11.55
CA HIS A 380 -16.92 3.49 -12.07
C HIS A 380 -16.10 2.20 -11.96
N ALA A 381 -14.78 2.33 -11.82
CA ALA A 381 -13.85 1.23 -11.58
C ALA A 381 -13.21 1.28 -10.18
N PHE A 382 -13.74 2.08 -9.25
CA PHE A 382 -13.25 2.18 -7.88
C PHE A 382 -13.76 1.04 -6.99
N SER A 383 -13.32 -0.17 -7.32
CA SER A 383 -13.76 -1.40 -6.66
C SER A 383 -13.53 -1.40 -5.14
N HIS A 384 -12.54 -0.66 -4.63
CA HIS A 384 -12.26 -0.56 -3.19
C HIS A 384 -13.50 -0.18 -2.38
N ILE A 385 -14.27 0.81 -2.83
CA ILE A 385 -15.43 1.33 -2.07
C ILE A 385 -16.75 0.79 -2.59
N PHE A 386 -16.87 0.38 -3.85
CA PHE A 386 -18.14 -0.10 -4.40
C PHE A 386 -18.29 -1.63 -4.37
N SER A 387 -17.19 -2.38 -4.37
CA SER A 387 -17.22 -3.84 -4.43
C SER A 387 -16.14 -4.51 -3.56
N GLY A 388 -15.63 -3.79 -2.55
CA GLY A 388 -14.54 -4.20 -1.68
C GLY A 388 -14.78 -3.76 -0.23
N GLY A 389 -13.79 -4.01 0.63
CA GLY A 389 -13.88 -3.77 2.08
C GLY A 389 -13.66 -2.32 2.52
N TYR A 390 -13.39 -1.38 1.61
CA TYR A 390 -12.91 -0.03 1.94
C TYR A 390 -13.99 1.06 1.85
N ALA A 391 -15.27 0.71 1.82
CA ALA A 391 -16.36 1.70 1.81
C ALA A 391 -16.38 2.52 3.11
N ALA A 392 -16.30 3.86 3.00
CA ALA A 392 -16.01 4.74 4.14
C ALA A 392 -14.80 4.24 4.95
N GLY A 393 -13.74 3.90 4.22
CA GLY A 393 -12.58 3.19 4.76
C GLY A 393 -11.35 3.30 3.87
N TYR A 394 -11.41 4.00 2.74
CA TYR A 394 -10.22 4.15 1.89
C TYR A 394 -9.11 4.97 2.59
N TYR A 395 -9.47 5.81 3.57
CA TYR A 395 -8.52 6.52 4.44
C TYR A 395 -7.59 5.57 5.22
N SER A 396 -8.01 4.32 5.44
CA SER A 396 -7.25 3.29 6.17
C SER A 396 -5.83 3.12 5.64
N TYR A 397 -5.61 3.27 4.31
CA TYR A 397 -4.26 3.21 3.73
C TYR A 397 -3.32 4.26 4.32
N LYS A 398 -3.74 5.54 4.33
CA LYS A 398 -2.92 6.64 4.86
C LYS A 398 -2.87 6.63 6.39
N TRP A 399 -3.94 6.20 7.04
CA TRP A 399 -3.98 6.04 8.49
C TRP A 399 -2.93 5.02 8.96
N ALA A 400 -2.94 3.84 8.35
CA ALA A 400 -1.95 2.81 8.63
C ALA A 400 -0.53 3.21 8.20
N GLU A 401 -0.38 4.02 7.14
CA GLU A 401 0.94 4.48 6.70
C GLU A 401 1.58 5.42 7.73
N VAL A 402 0.76 6.19 8.45
CA VAL A 402 1.21 6.98 9.60
C VAL A 402 1.62 6.07 10.75
N LEU A 403 0.84 5.03 11.05
CA LEU A 403 1.20 4.04 12.07
C LEU A 403 2.52 3.35 11.73
N SER A 404 2.70 2.93 10.47
CA SER A 404 3.86 2.15 10.04
C SER A 404 5.12 3.01 9.95
N ALA A 405 5.03 4.23 9.40
CA ALA A 405 6.14 5.18 9.39
C ALA A 405 6.56 5.58 10.82
N ASP A 406 5.59 5.86 11.71
CA ASP A 406 5.89 6.20 13.10
C ASP A 406 6.42 4.99 13.89
N ALA A 407 5.98 3.78 13.58
CA ALA A 407 6.54 2.55 14.14
C ALA A 407 7.97 2.33 13.68
N PHE A 408 8.25 2.50 12.39
CA PHE A 408 9.59 2.38 11.82
C PHE A 408 10.53 3.46 12.34
N SER A 409 10.04 4.67 12.64
CA SER A 409 10.88 5.72 13.24
C SER A 409 11.54 5.30 14.56
N LEU A 410 10.94 4.38 15.32
CA LEU A 410 11.58 3.81 16.52
C LEU A 410 12.85 3.00 16.18
N PHE A 411 12.83 2.31 15.03
CA PHE A 411 13.97 1.57 14.51
C PHE A 411 15.01 2.51 13.91
N GLU A 412 14.61 3.61 13.26
CA GLU A 412 15.56 4.67 12.87
C GLU A 412 16.29 5.27 14.09
N GLU A 413 15.59 5.44 15.22
CA GLU A 413 16.14 6.00 16.46
C GLU A 413 17.15 5.07 17.15
N LYS A 414 17.00 3.74 17.00
CA LYS A 414 17.73 2.74 17.78
C LYS A 414 18.64 1.82 16.97
N GLY A 415 18.50 1.82 15.65
CA GLY A 415 19.08 0.86 14.72
C GLY A 415 18.01 -0.03 14.11
N ILE A 416 18.07 -0.23 12.78
CA ILE A 416 17.02 -0.90 12.01
C ILE A 416 16.83 -2.39 12.36
N PHE A 417 17.84 -2.98 13.01
CA PHE A 417 17.82 -4.33 13.56
C PHE A 417 17.88 -4.34 15.11
N ASP A 418 17.44 -3.26 15.77
CA ASP A 418 17.33 -3.22 17.24
C ASP A 418 16.41 -4.35 17.74
N ARG A 419 17.04 -5.34 18.38
CA ARG A 419 16.36 -6.57 18.81
C ARG A 419 15.22 -6.29 19.78
N HIS A 420 15.42 -5.34 20.69
CA HIS A 420 14.42 -5.02 21.70
C HIS A 420 13.17 -4.42 21.07
N SER A 421 13.32 -3.50 20.11
CA SER A 421 12.19 -2.93 19.38
C SER A 421 11.49 -3.98 18.50
N GLY A 422 12.24 -4.91 17.90
CA GLY A 422 11.70 -6.08 17.20
C GLY A 422 10.84 -6.98 18.10
N GLU A 423 11.31 -7.30 19.30
CA GLU A 423 10.54 -8.08 20.30
C GLU A 423 9.29 -7.32 20.75
N LYS A 424 9.38 -6.00 20.98
CA LYS A 424 8.20 -5.19 21.28
C LYS A 424 7.18 -5.22 20.14
N PHE A 425 7.61 -5.12 18.89
CA PHE A 425 6.72 -5.18 17.73
C PHE A 425 6.05 -6.56 17.62
N LEU A 426 6.82 -7.64 17.77
CA LEU A 426 6.30 -9.01 17.80
C LEU A 426 5.19 -9.17 18.85
N HIS A 427 5.50 -8.89 20.11
CA HIS A 427 4.58 -9.16 21.22
C HIS A 427 3.37 -8.25 21.28
N ASN A 428 3.46 -7.03 20.75
CA ASN A 428 2.34 -6.09 20.80
C ASN A 428 1.53 -6.09 19.51
N ILE A 429 2.16 -6.17 18.33
CA ILE A 429 1.47 -5.99 17.05
C ILE A 429 1.17 -7.33 16.36
N LEU A 430 2.13 -8.25 16.32
CA LEU A 430 1.99 -9.49 15.57
C LEU A 430 1.32 -10.61 16.37
N GLU A 431 1.47 -10.62 17.70
CA GLU A 431 0.97 -11.71 18.55
C GLU A 431 -0.44 -11.50 19.11
N THR A 432 -0.98 -10.28 19.07
CA THR A 432 -2.18 -9.88 19.84
C THR A 432 -3.51 -10.04 19.09
N GLY A 433 -3.49 -10.19 17.78
CA GLY A 433 -4.70 -10.29 16.96
C GLY A 433 -5.69 -9.14 17.19
N GLY A 434 -6.98 -9.43 17.05
CA GLY A 434 -8.08 -8.47 17.26
C GLY A 434 -8.65 -8.45 18.68
N VAL A 435 -7.88 -8.84 19.70
CA VAL A 435 -8.38 -8.99 21.08
C VAL A 435 -8.42 -7.66 21.84
N GLU A 436 -7.49 -6.77 21.52
CA GLU A 436 -7.26 -5.53 22.24
C GLU A 436 -7.39 -4.32 21.31
N GLU A 437 -7.74 -3.17 21.88
CA GLU A 437 -7.89 -1.92 21.13
C GLU A 437 -6.58 -1.54 20.41
N PRO A 438 -6.57 -1.32 19.08
CA PRO A 438 -5.33 -1.11 18.33
C PRO A 438 -4.50 0.08 18.79
N MET A 439 -5.16 1.16 19.24
CA MET A 439 -4.44 2.32 19.77
C MET A 439 -3.70 1.98 21.07
N GLU A 440 -4.29 1.15 21.94
CA GLU A 440 -3.62 0.72 23.19
C GLU A 440 -2.43 -0.17 22.88
N VAL A 441 -2.64 -1.14 21.98
CA VAL A 441 -1.60 -2.02 21.43
C VAL A 441 -0.43 -1.19 20.86
N TYR A 442 -0.74 -0.21 20.01
CA TYR A 442 0.25 0.67 19.39
C TYR A 442 1.00 1.49 20.45
N VAL A 443 0.30 2.08 21.43
CA VAL A 443 0.92 2.86 22.50
C VAL A 443 1.84 2.00 23.37
N ARG A 444 1.52 0.73 23.65
CA ARG A 444 2.44 -0.17 24.38
C ARG A 444 3.72 -0.45 23.59
N PHE A 445 3.60 -0.63 22.28
CA PHE A 445 4.74 -0.76 21.39
C PHE A 445 5.57 0.54 21.32
N ARG A 446 4.95 1.66 20.90
CA ARG A 446 5.65 2.92 20.58
C ARG A 446 5.99 3.78 21.80
N GLY A 447 5.22 3.64 22.88
CA GLY A 447 5.28 4.47 24.10
C GLY A 447 4.45 5.76 24.04
N ARG A 448 3.81 6.05 22.91
CA ARG A 448 2.97 7.24 22.67
C ARG A 448 2.00 6.98 21.51
N LYS A 449 1.02 7.87 21.34
CA LYS A 449 0.18 7.91 20.14
C LYS A 449 1.02 8.23 18.88
N PRO A 450 0.60 7.76 17.69
CA PRO A 450 1.29 8.04 16.44
C PRO A 450 1.25 9.54 16.09
N THR A 451 2.19 9.98 15.27
CA THR A 451 2.18 11.33 14.69
C THR A 451 2.47 11.27 13.19
N ILE A 452 1.96 12.24 12.44
CA ILE A 452 2.17 12.32 10.98
C ILE A 452 3.62 12.68 10.60
N ASP A 453 4.42 13.15 11.55
CA ASP A 453 5.77 13.66 11.32
C ASP A 453 6.69 12.63 10.63
N ALA A 454 6.59 11.37 11.04
CA ALA A 454 7.39 10.29 10.46
C ALA A 454 7.03 10.05 9.00
N LEU A 455 5.73 9.94 8.68
CA LEU A 455 5.25 9.79 7.31
C LEU A 455 5.68 10.95 6.42
N LEU A 456 5.53 12.18 6.90
CA LEU A 456 5.93 13.38 6.16
C LEU A 456 7.43 13.39 5.87
N LYS A 457 8.26 13.07 6.89
CA LYS A 457 9.71 12.92 6.73
C LYS A 457 10.04 11.84 5.71
N HIS A 458 9.43 10.66 5.82
CA HIS A 458 9.65 9.53 4.92
C HIS A 458 9.24 9.84 3.48
N SER A 459 8.23 10.68 3.31
CA SER A 459 7.77 11.18 2.00
C SER A 459 8.59 12.37 1.48
N GLY A 460 9.61 12.85 2.20
CA GLY A 460 10.38 14.04 1.81
C GLY A 460 9.63 15.37 1.95
N ILE A 461 8.47 15.36 2.63
CA ILE A 461 7.62 16.52 2.88
C ILE A 461 8.06 17.13 4.20
N VAL A 462 9.00 18.09 4.15
CA VAL A 462 9.59 18.67 5.36
C VAL A 462 8.55 19.54 6.07
N SER A 463 8.10 19.09 7.24
CA SER A 463 7.38 19.97 8.16
C SER A 463 8.31 21.11 8.59
N ASP A 464 7.92 22.34 8.32
CA ASP A 464 8.68 23.53 8.71
C ASP A 464 8.78 23.59 10.26
N LYS A 465 9.81 22.96 10.83
CA LYS A 465 10.09 22.98 12.29
C LYS A 465 10.69 24.32 12.75
N SER A 466 10.60 25.37 11.93
CA SER A 466 10.99 26.74 12.25
C SER A 466 9.91 27.49 13.07
N ALA A 467 8.65 27.04 13.08
CA ALA A 467 7.55 27.78 13.72
C ALA A 467 7.27 27.45 15.21
N TYR A 468 7.90 26.42 15.80
CA TYR A 468 7.61 25.99 17.19
C TYR A 468 8.69 26.36 18.23
N LYS A 469 9.66 27.21 17.88
CA LYS A 469 10.73 27.68 18.78
C LYS A 469 10.74 29.19 18.99
N GLU A 470 9.59 29.85 19.08
CA GLU A 470 9.49 31.18 19.71
C GLU A 470 8.23 31.26 20.57
N GLY A 471 8.30 30.68 21.77
CA GLY A 471 7.15 30.68 22.68
C GLY A 471 7.44 30.06 24.03
N LYS A 472 8.53 30.48 24.69
CA LYS A 472 8.74 30.50 26.15
C LYS A 472 10.14 31.04 26.46
N LYS A 473 10.20 32.33 26.77
CA LYS A 473 11.11 32.85 27.80
C LYS A 473 10.34 32.94 29.10
#